data_AF-A0AA35W7L6-F1
#
_entry.id   AF-A0AA35W7L6-F1
#
_cell.length_a   1.000
_cell.length_b   1.000
_cell.length_c   1.000
_cell.angle_alpha   90.00
_cell.angle_beta   90.00
_cell.angle_gamma   90.00
#
_symmetry.space_group_name_H-M   'P 1'
#
loop_
_entity.id
_entity.type
_entity.pdbx_description
1 polymer ?
#
loop_
_entity_poly.entity_id
_entity_poly.type
_entity_poly.pdbx_seq_one_letter_code
_entity_poly.pdbx_strand_id
1 'polypeptide(L)'
;KHGDIRLVGGSYSWEGRVEIYLNGVWGTITGNGAKEVDAHVVCRQLGYDTHYGFDRSYPLAYFGEGVGTIHLNYLGCSGTEYRLIECYSVSSSRSHYADWSVTCLNDIPEQGEVKLFYNSYNNYYRGLLQVWVNGRWGVVSDTAWTIEDTNIVCRQLGRNGTSPTDSDYTTHLATCCHE
;
A
#
# COMPACT_ATOMS: atom_id res chain seq x y z
N LYS A 1 -4.72 22.16 14.88
CA LYS A 1 -6.02 22.18 14.16
C LYS A 1 -5.86 22.66 12.74
N HIS A 2 -5.49 23.91 12.45
CA HIS A 2 -5.28 24.31 11.06
C HIS A 2 -4.20 23.44 10.40
N GLY A 3 -4.55 22.75 9.32
CA GLY A 3 -3.69 21.80 8.60
C GLY A 3 -3.51 20.45 9.31
N ASP A 4 -4.35 20.12 10.29
CA ASP A 4 -4.43 18.76 10.83
C ASP A 4 -5.17 17.88 9.80
N ILE A 5 -4.82 16.60 9.75
CA ILE A 5 -5.40 15.63 8.82
C ILE A 5 -5.98 14.43 9.57
N ARG A 6 -6.92 13.72 8.94
CA ARG A 6 -7.48 12.46 9.43
C ARG A 6 -7.87 11.55 8.26
N LEU A 7 -7.96 10.25 8.56
CA LEU A 7 -8.49 9.23 7.65
C LEU A 7 -9.91 8.84 8.06
N VAL A 8 -10.81 8.74 7.09
CA VAL A 8 -12.24 8.43 7.31
C VAL A 8 -12.72 7.37 6.34
N GLY A 9 -13.59 6.47 6.78
CA GLY A 9 -14.23 5.45 5.92
C GLY A 9 -13.42 4.18 5.68
N GLY A 10 -12.18 4.12 6.21
CA GLY A 10 -11.39 2.90 6.24
C GLY A 10 -11.87 1.91 7.31
N SER A 11 -11.49 0.64 7.15
CA SER A 11 -11.76 -0.41 8.16
C SER A 11 -10.78 -0.34 9.32
N TYR A 12 -9.59 0.21 9.09
CA TYR A 12 -8.54 0.41 10.08
C TYR A 12 -8.18 1.90 10.21
N SER A 13 -7.56 2.27 11.34
CA SER A 13 -7.17 3.66 11.60
C SER A 13 -6.12 4.21 10.63
N TRP A 14 -5.38 3.31 9.97
CA TRP A 14 -4.30 3.62 9.06
C TRP A 14 -4.73 3.72 7.59
N GLU A 15 -6.02 3.58 7.29
CA GLU A 15 -6.55 3.74 5.94
C GLU A 15 -7.80 4.60 5.91
N GLY A 16 -8.07 5.22 4.78
CA GLY A 16 -9.29 5.98 4.56
C GLY A 16 -9.15 7.14 3.59
N ARG A 17 -10.28 7.80 3.35
CA ARG A 17 -10.35 9.09 2.68
C ARG A 17 -9.60 10.14 3.51
N VAL A 18 -8.78 10.95 2.84
CA VAL A 18 -8.03 12.02 3.48
C VAL A 18 -8.92 13.25 3.66
N GLU A 19 -9.04 13.70 4.90
CA GLU A 19 -9.66 14.98 5.24
C GLU A 19 -8.66 15.89 5.93
N ILE A 20 -8.76 17.20 5.65
CA ILE A 20 -7.91 18.24 6.24
C ILE A 20 -8.77 19.31 6.92
N TYR A 21 -8.28 19.86 8.02
CA TYR A 21 -8.97 20.92 8.76
C TYR A 21 -8.44 22.30 8.38
N LEU A 22 -9.20 23.04 7.58
CA LEU A 22 -8.89 24.42 7.17
C LEU A 22 -10.08 25.34 7.45
N ASN A 23 -9.81 26.61 7.74
CA ASN A 23 -10.84 27.64 7.94
C ASN A 23 -11.95 27.25 8.94
N GLY A 24 -11.58 26.49 9.99
CA GLY A 24 -12.51 26.10 11.04
C GLY A 24 -13.36 24.86 10.75
N VAL A 25 -13.23 24.24 9.58
CA VAL A 25 -14.06 23.08 9.17
C VAL A 25 -13.22 21.96 8.56
N TRP A 26 -13.66 20.72 8.76
CA TRP A 26 -13.13 19.57 8.02
C TRP A 26 -13.63 19.60 6.59
N GLY A 27 -12.77 19.24 5.66
CA GLY A 27 -13.10 19.08 4.25
C GLY A 27 -12.19 18.08 3.57
N THR A 28 -12.61 17.62 2.40
CA THR A 28 -11.92 16.57 1.66
C THR A 28 -10.85 17.15 0.72
N ILE A 29 -10.06 16.25 0.16
CA ILE A 29 -9.06 16.55 -0.86
C ILE A 29 -9.32 15.65 -2.05
N THR A 30 -9.27 16.17 -3.28
CA THR A 30 -9.45 15.31 -4.46
C THR A 30 -8.13 14.78 -5.01
N GLY A 31 -8.12 13.53 -5.49
CA GLY A 31 -6.92 12.77 -5.84
C GLY A 31 -6.32 13.07 -7.22
N ASN A 32 -6.69 14.17 -7.86
CA ASN A 32 -6.06 14.54 -9.14
C ASN A 32 -4.59 14.83 -8.89
N GLY A 33 -3.70 14.21 -9.67
CA GLY A 33 -2.26 14.42 -9.52
C GLY A 33 -1.63 13.78 -8.28
N ALA A 34 -2.44 13.29 -7.33
CA ALA A 34 -1.95 12.64 -6.11
C ALA A 34 -1.33 11.28 -6.43
N LYS A 35 -0.17 11.02 -5.84
CA LYS A 35 0.69 9.85 -6.03
C LYS A 35 1.06 9.25 -4.68
N GLU A 36 1.84 8.18 -4.73
CA GLU A 36 2.39 7.51 -3.55
C GLU A 36 3.25 8.45 -2.70
N VAL A 37 3.94 9.41 -3.33
CA VAL A 37 4.73 10.43 -2.62
C VAL A 37 3.85 11.34 -1.76
N ASP A 38 2.65 11.68 -2.22
CA ASP A 38 1.69 12.45 -1.41
C ASP A 38 1.18 11.59 -0.24
N ALA A 39 0.87 10.32 -0.49
CA ALA A 39 0.44 9.38 0.55
C ALA A 39 1.51 9.25 1.64
N HIS A 40 2.80 9.20 1.27
CA HIS A 40 3.92 9.18 2.20
C HIS A 40 3.93 10.38 3.16
N VAL A 41 3.65 11.59 2.65
CA VAL A 41 3.56 12.80 3.49
C VAL A 41 2.38 12.70 4.47
N VAL A 42 1.22 12.22 4.01
CA VAL A 42 0.03 11.99 4.84
C VAL A 42 0.33 11.00 5.97
N CYS A 43 0.92 9.85 5.63
CA CYS A 43 1.19 8.78 6.56
C CYS A 43 2.22 9.18 7.61
N ARG A 44 3.30 9.86 7.19
CA ARG A 44 4.29 10.43 8.10
C ARG A 44 3.69 11.49 9.02
N GLN A 45 2.84 12.39 8.49
CA GLN A 45 2.19 13.42 9.30
C GLN A 45 1.23 12.82 10.34
N LEU A 46 0.59 11.69 10.05
CA LEU A 46 -0.25 10.93 11.00
C LEU A 46 0.56 10.09 12.00
N GLY A 47 1.88 10.01 11.83
CA GLY A 47 2.77 9.26 12.73
C GLY A 47 2.91 7.78 12.40
N TYR A 48 2.50 7.34 11.21
CA TYR A 48 2.75 5.99 10.73
C TYR A 48 4.20 5.85 10.25
N ASP A 49 4.79 4.67 10.44
CA ASP A 49 6.11 4.36 9.92
C ASP A 49 6.03 4.15 8.41
N THR A 50 6.79 4.97 7.68
CA THR A 50 6.80 4.97 6.23
C THR A 50 8.14 4.48 5.65
N HIS A 51 9.05 3.98 6.50
CA HIS A 51 10.43 3.59 6.13
C HIS A 51 10.49 2.58 4.97
N TYR A 52 9.43 1.79 4.81
CA TYR A 52 9.36 0.72 3.82
C TYR A 52 8.52 1.06 2.59
N GLY A 53 7.98 2.27 2.51
CA GLY A 53 7.29 2.78 1.32
C GLY A 53 6.03 1.99 0.94
N PHE A 54 5.34 1.45 1.93
CA PHE A 54 4.08 0.70 1.74
C PHE A 54 2.86 1.61 1.64
N ASP A 55 3.04 2.92 1.74
CA ASP A 55 1.99 3.90 1.57
C ASP A 55 1.37 3.80 0.17
N ARG A 56 0.03 3.77 0.10
CA ARG A 56 -0.70 3.70 -1.17
C ARG A 56 -1.66 4.87 -1.33
N SER A 57 -1.81 5.28 -2.58
CA SER A 57 -2.71 6.35 -3.02
C SER A 57 -3.86 5.73 -3.84
N TYR A 58 -5.09 6.11 -3.54
CA TYR A 58 -6.29 5.62 -4.22
C TYR A 58 -7.15 6.78 -4.73
N PRO A 59 -7.50 6.80 -6.02
CA PRO A 59 -8.40 7.78 -6.59
C PRO A 59 -9.86 7.38 -6.40
N LEU A 60 -10.77 8.22 -6.89
CA LEU A 60 -12.18 7.91 -7.12
C LEU A 60 -12.96 7.49 -5.87
N ALA A 61 -12.74 8.18 -4.73
CA ALA A 61 -13.48 7.97 -3.50
C ALA A 61 -13.47 6.49 -3.04
N TYR A 62 -12.31 5.83 -3.11
CA TYR A 62 -12.15 4.42 -2.79
C TYR A 62 -12.73 4.01 -1.42
N PHE A 63 -12.49 4.81 -0.37
CA PHE A 63 -13.08 4.61 0.96
C PHE A 63 -14.40 5.38 1.17
N GLY A 64 -15.11 5.64 0.07
CA GLY A 64 -16.37 6.37 0.03
C GLY A 64 -16.20 7.89 -0.12
N GLU A 65 -17.24 8.52 -0.66
CA GLU A 65 -17.32 9.96 -0.83
C GLU A 65 -17.42 10.67 0.52
N GLY A 66 -16.76 11.82 0.63
CA GLY A 66 -17.01 12.73 1.74
C GLY A 66 -18.21 13.62 1.48
N VAL A 67 -18.38 14.59 2.38
CA VAL A 67 -19.47 15.56 2.32
C VAL A 67 -18.95 16.95 2.68
N GLY A 68 -19.61 17.98 2.16
CA GLY A 68 -19.33 19.36 2.52
C GLY A 68 -18.25 19.99 1.62
N THR A 69 -17.27 20.65 2.24
CA THR A 69 -16.27 21.42 1.50
C THR A 69 -15.14 20.53 1.01
N ILE A 70 -14.74 20.72 -0.25
CA ILE A 70 -13.47 20.25 -0.78
C ILE A 70 -12.46 21.37 -0.59
N HIS A 71 -11.45 21.14 0.25
CA HIS A 71 -10.47 22.16 0.59
C HIS A 71 -9.36 22.27 -0.46
N LEU A 72 -8.85 21.12 -0.91
CA LEU A 72 -7.70 21.04 -1.81
C LEU A 72 -8.04 20.17 -3.02
N ASN A 73 -7.51 20.58 -4.18
CA ASN A 73 -7.49 19.82 -5.42
C ASN A 73 -6.07 19.88 -6.00
N TYR A 74 -5.71 18.89 -6.82
CA TYR A 74 -4.40 18.77 -7.45
C TYR A 74 -3.24 18.80 -6.43
N LEU A 75 -2.99 17.67 -5.77
CA LEU A 75 -1.86 17.53 -4.85
C LEU A 75 -0.57 17.22 -5.62
N GLY A 76 0.52 17.85 -5.21
CA GLY A 76 1.85 17.59 -5.75
C GLY A 76 2.93 17.84 -4.71
N CYS A 77 3.04 16.95 -3.73
CA CYS A 77 4.15 16.91 -2.78
C CYS A 77 5.46 16.51 -3.47
N SER A 78 6.57 17.03 -2.96
CA SER A 78 7.93 16.56 -3.27
C SER A 78 8.32 15.32 -2.46
N GLY A 79 7.61 15.05 -1.35
CA GLY A 79 7.86 13.95 -0.41
C GLY A 79 8.66 14.38 0.83
N THR A 80 9.18 15.60 0.83
CA THR A 80 10.00 16.14 1.93
C THR A 80 9.20 16.99 2.91
N GLU A 81 7.97 17.35 2.56
CA GLU A 81 7.06 18.16 3.36
C GLU A 81 6.69 17.44 4.66
N TYR A 82 6.74 18.13 5.79
CA TYR A 82 6.30 17.53 7.06
C TYR A 82 4.79 17.52 7.18
N ARG A 83 4.12 18.42 6.46
CA ARG A 83 2.67 18.59 6.52
C ARG A 83 2.09 18.69 5.13
N LEU A 84 0.94 18.05 4.93
CA LEU A 84 0.22 18.04 3.65
C LEU A 84 -0.13 19.45 3.14
N ILE A 85 -0.34 20.41 4.05
CA ILE A 85 -0.63 21.80 3.71
C ILE A 85 0.56 22.54 3.08
N GLU A 86 1.78 22.01 3.22
CA GLU A 86 3.00 22.58 2.63
C GLU A 86 3.20 22.12 1.19
N CYS A 87 2.48 21.07 0.76
CA CYS A 87 2.54 20.58 -0.60
C CYS A 87 1.88 21.57 -1.57
N TYR A 88 2.35 21.58 -2.81
CA TYR A 88 1.67 22.30 -3.87
C TYR A 88 0.23 21.77 -4.01
N SER A 89 -0.73 22.68 -3.96
CA SER A 89 -2.14 22.38 -4.11
C SER A 89 -2.89 23.56 -4.73
N VAL A 90 -3.99 23.27 -5.39
CA VAL A 90 -4.89 24.27 -5.97
C VAL A 90 -6.22 24.21 -5.24
N SER A 91 -6.69 25.33 -4.73
CA SER A 91 -8.05 25.45 -4.18
C SER A 91 -9.06 25.54 -5.33
N SER A 92 -9.53 24.39 -5.80
CA SER A 92 -10.57 24.31 -6.82
C SER A 92 -11.65 23.32 -6.40
N SER A 93 -12.91 23.68 -6.64
CA SER A 93 -14.03 22.77 -6.42
C SER A 93 -14.04 21.69 -7.50
N ARG A 94 -14.04 20.43 -7.07
CA ARG A 94 -14.43 19.27 -7.89
C ARG A 94 -15.60 18.55 -7.19
N SER A 95 -15.93 17.35 -7.65
CA SER A 95 -16.94 16.49 -7.03
C SER A 95 -16.30 15.57 -5.99
N HIS A 96 -17.07 15.16 -4.96
CA HIS A 96 -16.66 14.17 -3.97
C HIS A 96 -16.37 12.79 -4.57
N TYR A 97 -16.89 12.50 -5.77
CA TYR A 97 -16.50 11.32 -6.54
C TYR A 97 -14.98 11.22 -6.77
N ALA A 98 -14.26 12.34 -6.73
CA ALA A 98 -12.81 12.38 -6.90
C ALA A 98 -12.04 12.46 -5.58
N ASP A 99 -12.69 12.28 -4.42
CA ASP A 99 -12.03 12.34 -3.11
C ASP A 99 -10.89 11.33 -3.04
N TRP A 100 -9.80 11.78 -2.44
CA TRP A 100 -8.54 11.05 -2.36
C TRP A 100 -8.49 10.21 -1.10
N SER A 101 -7.91 9.03 -1.24
CA SER A 101 -7.82 8.02 -0.21
C SER A 101 -6.40 7.51 -0.11
N VAL A 102 -5.97 7.18 1.10
CA VAL A 102 -4.65 6.58 1.34
C VAL A 102 -4.75 5.37 2.24
N THR A 103 -3.74 4.54 2.14
CA THR A 103 -3.44 3.50 3.11
C THR A 103 -2.00 3.69 3.57
N CYS A 104 -1.83 3.86 4.87
CA CYS A 104 -0.55 3.97 5.57
C CYS A 104 -0.21 2.61 6.17
N LEU A 105 0.19 1.66 5.33
CA LEU A 105 0.43 0.29 5.78
C LEU A 105 1.42 0.29 6.96
N ASN A 106 0.90 -0.12 8.12
CA ASN A 106 1.67 -0.42 9.34
C ASN A 106 2.09 -1.89 9.40
N ASP A 107 1.82 -2.67 8.35
CA ASP A 107 2.31 -4.04 8.20
C ASP A 107 3.76 -3.99 7.69
N ILE A 108 4.65 -3.54 8.58
CA ILE A 108 6.07 -3.85 8.45
C ILE A 108 6.14 -5.38 8.50
N PRO A 109 6.59 -6.04 7.42
CA PRO A 109 6.63 -7.49 7.42
C PRO A 109 7.51 -7.96 8.58
N GLU A 110 7.10 -9.03 9.27
CA GLU A 110 7.95 -9.60 10.31
C GLU A 110 9.22 -10.19 9.68
N GLN A 111 10.31 -10.23 10.45
CA GLN A 111 11.56 -10.84 9.97
C GLN A 111 11.29 -12.30 9.57
N GLY A 112 11.51 -12.62 8.29
CA GLY A 112 11.22 -13.93 7.73
C GLY A 112 9.83 -14.08 7.11
N GLU A 113 9.02 -13.03 7.05
CA GLU A 113 7.77 -13.03 6.29
C GLU A 113 8.04 -13.31 4.81
N VAL A 114 7.16 -14.08 4.18
CA VAL A 114 7.28 -14.51 2.78
C VAL A 114 6.11 -14.01 1.95
N LYS A 115 6.38 -13.70 0.68
CA LYS A 115 5.34 -13.42 -0.31
C LYS A 115 5.72 -13.95 -1.68
N LEU A 116 4.72 -14.18 -2.53
CA LEU A 116 4.92 -14.50 -3.94
C LEU A 116 4.75 -13.21 -4.76
N PHE A 117 5.78 -12.81 -5.48
CA PHE A 117 5.75 -11.69 -6.42
C PHE A 117 5.38 -12.16 -7.83
N TYR A 118 4.52 -11.38 -8.48
CA TYR A 118 3.73 -11.73 -9.66
C TYR A 118 4.54 -12.14 -10.91
N ASN A 119 4.08 -13.18 -11.61
CA ASN A 119 4.33 -13.47 -13.02
C ASN A 119 2.99 -13.39 -13.78
N SER A 120 3.03 -12.96 -15.04
CA SER A 120 2.02 -12.41 -15.97
C SER A 120 0.61 -13.04 -16.13
N TYR A 121 0.13 -13.93 -15.24
CA TYR A 121 -1.11 -14.69 -15.44
C TYR A 121 -2.11 -14.72 -14.27
N ASN A 122 -2.21 -13.69 -13.42
CA ASN A 122 -3.18 -13.64 -12.31
C ASN A 122 -3.19 -14.91 -11.44
N ASN A 123 -2.05 -15.58 -11.35
CA ASN A 123 -1.95 -16.84 -10.62
C ASN A 123 -1.49 -16.55 -9.20
N TYR A 124 -2.44 -16.50 -8.26
CA TYR A 124 -2.17 -16.35 -6.83
C TYR A 124 -1.41 -17.55 -6.23
N TYR A 125 -1.14 -18.58 -7.02
CA TYR A 125 -0.55 -19.86 -6.63
C TYR A 125 0.85 -20.08 -7.23
N ARG A 126 1.39 -19.13 -7.99
CA ARG A 126 2.74 -19.25 -8.58
C ARG A 126 3.38 -17.88 -8.68
N GLY A 127 4.63 -17.76 -8.25
CA GLY A 127 5.35 -16.49 -8.33
C GLY A 127 6.80 -16.59 -7.89
N LEU A 128 7.50 -15.48 -8.04
CA LEU A 128 8.85 -15.31 -7.52
C LEU A 128 8.77 -15.19 -6.00
N LEU A 129 9.39 -16.14 -5.28
CA LEU A 129 9.41 -16.10 -3.82
C LEU A 129 10.29 -14.94 -3.33
N GLN A 130 9.70 -14.09 -2.48
CA GLN A 130 10.43 -13.06 -1.74
C GLN A 130 10.30 -13.29 -0.24
N VAL A 131 11.39 -13.00 0.48
CA VAL A 131 11.45 -13.05 1.94
C VAL A 131 11.87 -11.69 2.49
N TRP A 132 11.28 -11.28 3.60
CA TRP A 132 11.64 -10.05 4.31
C TRP A 132 12.81 -10.30 5.26
N VAL A 133 13.95 -9.68 4.97
CA VAL A 133 15.16 -9.81 5.79
C VAL A 133 15.83 -8.46 5.92
N ASN A 134 16.09 -8.03 7.16
CA ASN A 134 16.80 -6.78 7.46
C ASN A 134 16.18 -5.55 6.79
N GLY A 135 14.84 -5.46 6.83
CA GLY A 135 14.10 -4.30 6.32
C GLY A 135 13.96 -4.23 4.80
N ARG A 136 14.18 -5.34 4.08
CA ARG A 136 14.00 -5.40 2.63
C ARG A 136 13.45 -6.74 2.16
N TRP A 137 12.67 -6.70 1.08
CA TRP A 137 12.28 -7.88 0.33
C TRP A 137 13.45 -8.34 -0.54
N GLY A 138 13.93 -9.55 -0.27
CA GLY A 138 14.93 -10.24 -1.10
C GLY A 138 14.31 -11.39 -1.87
N VAL A 139 14.83 -11.70 -3.05
CA VAL A 139 14.46 -12.91 -3.79
C VAL A 139 15.19 -14.11 -3.22
N VAL A 140 14.50 -15.24 -3.15
CA VAL A 140 15.08 -16.50 -2.67
C VAL A 140 15.67 -17.28 -3.84
N SER A 141 16.90 -17.77 -3.69
CA SER A 141 17.55 -18.60 -4.71
C SER A 141 16.94 -20.00 -4.73
N ASP A 142 16.86 -20.58 -5.92
CA ASP A 142 16.48 -21.97 -6.16
C ASP A 142 17.64 -22.96 -5.92
N THR A 143 18.85 -22.47 -5.65
CA THR A 143 20.02 -23.32 -5.43
C THR A 143 19.82 -24.15 -4.16
N ALA A 144 19.69 -25.48 -4.33
CA ALA A 144 19.36 -26.45 -3.27
C ALA A 144 17.95 -26.34 -2.66
N TRP A 145 17.00 -25.70 -3.35
CA TRP A 145 15.60 -25.64 -2.94
C TRP A 145 14.93 -27.04 -2.98
N THR A 146 14.31 -27.45 -1.89
CA THR A 146 13.65 -28.76 -1.76
C THR A 146 12.13 -28.65 -1.71
N ILE A 147 11.45 -29.79 -1.82
CA ILE A 147 10.00 -29.88 -1.59
C ILE A 147 9.60 -29.50 -0.16
N GLU A 148 10.47 -29.74 0.83
CA GLU A 148 10.18 -29.40 2.22
C GLU A 148 10.19 -27.88 2.42
N ASP A 149 11.10 -27.17 1.74
CA ASP A 149 11.14 -25.70 1.74
C ASP A 149 9.85 -25.11 1.13
N THR A 150 9.36 -25.69 0.04
CA THR A 150 8.06 -25.36 -0.56
C THR A 150 6.92 -25.53 0.44
N ASN A 151 6.89 -26.64 1.19
CA ASN A 151 5.85 -26.90 2.18
C ASN A 151 5.87 -25.87 3.33
N ILE A 152 7.06 -25.45 3.77
CA ILE A 152 7.23 -24.41 4.79
C ILE A 152 6.65 -23.08 4.28
N VAL A 153 7.03 -22.65 3.08
CA VAL A 153 6.54 -21.39 2.48
C VAL A 153 5.03 -21.41 2.29
N CYS A 154 4.47 -22.49 1.76
CA CYS A 154 3.02 -22.64 1.60
C CYS A 154 2.30 -22.50 2.94
N ARG A 155 2.82 -23.14 4.00
CA ARG A 155 2.27 -23.04 5.35
C ARG A 155 2.33 -21.61 5.89
N GLN A 156 3.44 -20.90 5.69
CA GLN A 156 3.59 -19.49 6.10
C GLN A 156 2.61 -18.57 5.36
N LEU A 157 2.30 -18.87 4.10
CA LEU A 157 1.29 -18.16 3.31
C LEU A 157 -0.15 -18.55 3.68
N GLY A 158 -0.34 -19.37 4.72
CA GLY A 158 -1.66 -19.84 5.20
C GLY A 158 -2.31 -20.87 4.27
N ARG A 159 -1.53 -21.66 3.54
CA ARG A 159 -2.01 -22.56 2.48
C ARG A 159 -1.42 -23.97 2.59
N ASN A 160 -2.03 -24.93 1.91
CA ASN A 160 -1.53 -26.30 1.83
C ASN A 160 -0.46 -26.44 0.73
N GLY A 161 0.68 -27.01 1.09
CA GLY A 161 1.73 -27.34 0.13
C GLY A 161 1.32 -28.56 -0.71
N THR A 162 1.29 -28.41 -2.02
CA THR A 162 1.24 -29.54 -2.95
C THR A 162 2.48 -29.50 -3.84
N SER A 163 3.08 -30.67 -4.05
CA SER A 163 4.26 -30.89 -4.90
C SER A 163 4.24 -30.05 -6.18
N PRO A 164 5.37 -29.43 -6.59
CA PRO A 164 5.47 -28.87 -7.93
C PRO A 164 5.44 -30.05 -8.90
N THR A 165 4.33 -30.25 -9.59
CA THR A 165 4.25 -31.18 -10.73
C THR A 165 4.81 -30.59 -12.01
N ASP A 166 5.37 -29.38 -11.97
CA ASP A 166 6.11 -28.77 -13.08
C ASP A 166 7.44 -28.24 -12.57
N SER A 167 8.47 -29.06 -12.66
CA SER A 167 9.86 -28.61 -12.72
C SER A 167 10.11 -28.03 -14.10
N ASP A 168 9.60 -26.82 -14.35
CA ASP A 168 10.11 -26.05 -15.48
C ASP A 168 11.46 -25.45 -15.04
N TYR A 169 12.53 -26.16 -15.39
CA TYR A 169 13.93 -25.98 -14.95
C TYR A 169 14.58 -24.62 -15.32
N THR A 170 13.79 -23.57 -15.56
CA THR A 170 14.28 -22.32 -16.13
C THR A 170 13.85 -21.06 -15.39
N THR A 171 12.99 -21.14 -14.37
CA THR A 171 12.50 -19.93 -13.70
C THR A 171 12.43 -20.09 -12.18
N HIS A 172 12.85 -19.04 -11.48
CA HIS A 172 12.87 -18.90 -10.02
C HIS A 172 11.45 -18.83 -9.42
N LEU A 173 10.51 -19.57 -9.98
CA LEU A 173 9.10 -19.54 -9.66
C LEU A 173 8.82 -20.65 -8.66
N ALA A 174 8.51 -20.26 -7.43
CA ALA A 174 7.87 -21.15 -6.49
C ALA A 174 6.45 -21.40 -7.03
N THR A 175 6.22 -22.60 -7.57
CA THR A 175 4.86 -23.08 -7.84
C THR A 175 4.27 -23.50 -6.50
N CYS A 176 3.55 -22.58 -5.85
CA CYS A 176 3.12 -22.75 -4.47
C CYS A 176 1.62 -22.55 -4.31
N CYS A 177 1.01 -23.63 -3.83
CA CYS A 177 -0.33 -23.75 -3.22
C CYS A 177 -1.43 -24.03 -4.23
N HIS A 178 -2.01 -25.21 -4.28
CA HIS A 178 -3.40 -25.34 -4.75
C HIS A 178 -4.36 -25.05 -3.58
N GLU A 179 -5.65 -24.88 -3.88
CA GLU A 179 -6.72 -24.92 -2.85
C GLU A 179 -6.65 -26.20 -2.01
#